data_AF-A0A242NUH3-F1
#
_entry.id   AF-A0A242NUH3-F1
#
_cell.length_a   1.000
_cell.length_b   1.000
_cell.length_c   1.000
_cell.angle_alpha   90.00
_cell.angle_beta   90.00
_cell.angle_gamma   90.00
#
_symmetry.space_group_name_H-M   'P 1'
#
loop_
_entity.id
_entity.type
_entity.pdbx_description
1 polymer ?
#
loop_
_entity_poly.entity_id
_entity_poly.type
_entity_poly.pdbx_seq_one_letter_code
_entity_poly.pdbx_strand_id
1 'polypeptide(L)' 'MVDNADIASTLENDVRERAIALHQTKTGISSLYCRICEEPIAEKRRKVLVTDLCIGCAEIEEKRNKR' A
#
# COMPACT_ATOMS: atom_id res chain seq x y z
N MET A 1 17.33 -26.07 24.35
CA MET A 1 16.31 -25.47 25.24
C MET A 1 15.97 -24.14 24.59
N VAL A 2 14.70 -23.90 24.28
CA VAL A 2 14.27 -22.62 23.70
C VAL A 2 14.04 -21.69 24.89
N ASP A 3 14.78 -20.59 24.93
CA ASP A 3 14.66 -19.62 26.01
C ASP A 3 13.67 -18.51 25.63
N ASN A 4 13.25 -17.72 26.61
CA ASN A 4 12.28 -16.65 26.38
C ASN A 4 12.74 -15.64 25.31
N ALA A 5 14.05 -15.46 25.13
CA ALA A 5 14.62 -14.62 24.09
C ALA A 5 14.36 -15.21 22.68
N ASP A 6 14.49 -16.52 22.51
CA ASP A 6 14.25 -17.19 21.23
C ASP A 6 12.76 -17.08 20.82
N ILE A 7 11.85 -17.18 21.80
CA ILE A 7 10.40 -17.00 21.60
C ILE A 7 10.09 -15.55 21.21
N ALA A 8 10.72 -14.57 21.87
CA ALA A 8 10.54 -13.17 21.52
C ALA A 8 11.03 -12.86 20.10
N SER A 9 12.22 -13.35 19.74
CA SER A 9 12.79 -13.14 18.39
C SER A 9 11.95 -13.80 17.29
N THR A 10 11.41 -14.99 17.52
CA THR A 10 10.50 -15.64 16.55
C THR A 10 9.22 -14.85 16.37
N LEU A 11 8.61 -14.37 17.45
CA LEU A 11 7.41 -13.53 17.37
C LEU A 11 7.68 -12.21 16.62
N GLU A 12 8.81 -11.56 16.89
CA GLU A 12 9.19 -10.31 16.21
C GLU A 12 9.36 -10.52 14.69
N ASN A 13 10.03 -11.60 14.30
CA ASN A 13 10.21 -11.95 12.90
C ASN A 13 8.86 -12.24 12.23
N ASP A 14 7.99 -13.03 12.87
CA ASP A 14 6.67 -13.35 12.32
C ASP A 14 5.78 -12.11 12.15
N VAL A 15 5.84 -11.16 13.09
CA VAL A 15 5.09 -9.90 13.00
C VAL A 15 5.65 -9.04 11.88
N ARG A 16 6.98 -8.95 11.77
CA ARG A 16 7.65 -8.19 10.72
C ARG A 16 7.35 -8.75 9.34
N GLU A 17 7.45 -10.06 9.15
CA GLU A 17 7.17 -10.72 7.88
C GLU A 17 5.71 -10.54 7.47
N ARG A 18 4.77 -10.69 8.42
CA ARG A 18 3.35 -10.41 8.16
C ARG A 18 3.10 -8.97 7.74
N ALA A 19 3.74 -8.00 8.41
CA ALA A 19 3.60 -6.59 8.05
C ALA A 19 4.13 -6.29 6.63
N ILE A 20 5.27 -6.89 6.27
CA ILE A 20 5.85 -6.76 4.92
C ILE A 20 4.94 -7.42 3.89
N ALA A 21 4.43 -8.62 4.17
CA ALA A 21 3.54 -9.35 3.27
C ALA A 21 2.19 -8.65 3.05
N LEU A 22 1.68 -7.93 4.06
CA LEU A 22 0.48 -7.09 3.95
C LEU A 22 0.75 -5.80 3.16
N HIS A 23 1.99 -5.31 3.17
CA HIS A 23 2.40 -4.13 2.40
C HIS A 23 2.64 -4.50 0.93
N GLN A 24 1.64 -5.09 0.27
CA GLN A 24 1.74 -5.44 -1.14
C GLN A 24 1.68 -4.19 -2.01
N THR A 25 2.69 -4.03 -2.86
CA THR A 25 2.66 -3.08 -3.97
C THR A 25 1.67 -3.57 -5.02
N LYS A 26 0.72 -2.72 -5.43
CA LYS A 26 -0.18 -3.03 -6.54
C LYS A 26 0.64 -3.32 -7.80
N THR A 27 0.47 -4.51 -8.39
CA THR A 27 1.06 -4.88 -9.68
C THR A 27 0.03 -4.73 -10.79
N GLY A 28 0.40 -4.12 -11.92
CA GLY A 28 -0.51 -3.96 -13.07
C GLY A 28 -0.29 -2.68 -13.89
N ILE A 29 -1.26 -2.34 -14.73
CA ILE A 29 -1.27 -1.12 -15.54
C ILE A 29 -2.17 -0.09 -14.86
N SER A 30 -1.68 1.15 -14.71
CA SER A 30 -2.47 2.26 -14.17
C SER A 30 -3.63 2.65 -15.09
N SER A 31 -4.75 3.08 -14.51
CA SER A 31 -5.84 3.70 -15.28
C SER A 31 -5.39 5.02 -15.92
N LEU A 32 -5.99 5.38 -17.05
CA LEU A 32 -5.81 6.69 -17.68
C LEU A 32 -6.62 7.78 -16.96
N TYR A 33 -7.77 7.41 -16.38
CA TYR A 33 -8.73 8.31 -15.75
C TYR A 33 -9.01 7.88 -14.32
N CYS A 34 -9.30 8.86 -13.45
CA CYS A 34 -9.64 8.65 -12.06
C CYS A 34 -11.01 7.98 -11.94
N ARG A 35 -11.12 6.93 -11.11
CA ARG A 35 -12.40 6.25 -10.85
C ARG A 35 -13.47 7.15 -10.21
N ILE A 36 -13.06 8.22 -9.50
CA ILE A 36 -13.97 9.02 -8.66
C ILE A 36 -14.39 10.32 -9.34
N CYS A 37 -13.43 11.12 -9.80
CA CYS A 37 -13.70 12.41 -10.43
C CYS A 37 -13.63 12.38 -11.95
N GLU A 38 -13.32 11.23 -12.55
CA GLU A 38 -13.17 11.04 -14.00
C GLU A 38 -12.07 11.90 -14.66
N GLU A 39 -11.32 12.67 -13.88
CA GLU A 39 -10.19 13.47 -14.37
C GLU A 39 -9.03 12.59 -14.85
N PRO A 40 -8.28 13.04 -15.87
CA PRO A 40 -7.11 12.31 -16.35
C PRO A 40 -6.04 12.22 -15.26
N ILE A 41 -5.51 11.01 -15.05
CA ILE A 41 -4.43 10.77 -14.10
C ILE A 41 -3.12 11.29 -14.71
N ALA A 42 -2.33 12.05 -13.94
CA ALA A 42 -1.06 12.57 -14.42
C ALA A 42 -0.10 11.43 -14.84
N GLU A 43 0.53 11.56 -16.01
CA GLU A 43 1.44 10.54 -16.54
C GLU A 43 2.62 10.24 -15.61
N LYS A 44 3.16 11.29 -14.96
CA LYS A 44 4.22 11.16 -13.94
C LYS A 44 3.81 10.20 -12.82
N ARG A 45 2.54 10.24 -12.38
CA ARG A 45 2.02 9.37 -11.31
C ARG A 45 1.89 7.92 -11.80
N ARG A 46 1.38 7.72 -13.01
CA ARG A 46 1.25 6.41 -13.66
C ARG A 46 2.60 5.70 -13.87
N LYS A 47 3.66 6.45 -14.13
CA LYS A 47 5.04 5.92 -14.26
C LYS A 47 5.65 5.48 -12.93
N VAL A 48 5.26 6.12 -11.82
CA VAL A 48 5.82 5.85 -10.50
C VAL A 48 5.09 4.70 -9.82
N LEU A 49 3.77 4.63 -9.95
CA LEU A 49 2.96 3.62 -9.27
C LEU A 49 1.68 3.26 -10.04
N VAL A 50 1.26 2.02 -9.87
CA VAL A 50 0.01 1.50 -10.45
C VAL A 50 -1.17 2.05 -9.68
N THR A 51 -1.98 2.88 -10.32
CA THR A 51 -3.11 3.56 -9.67
C THR A 51 -4.34 3.68 -10.56
N ASP A 52 -5.49 3.69 -9.90
CA ASP A 52 -6.83 3.93 -10.42
C ASP A 52 -7.41 5.29 -9.98
N LEU A 53 -6.65 6.07 -9.19
CA LEU A 53 -7.08 7.33 -8.60
C LEU A 53 -6.10 8.47 -8.91
N CYS A 54 -6.66 9.66 -9.14
CA CYS A 54 -5.89 10.90 -9.14
C CYS A 54 -5.33 11.20 -7.74
N ILE A 55 -4.40 12.15 -7.65
CA ILE A 55 -3.73 12.47 -6.38
C ILE A 55 -4.68 12.98 -5.31
N GLY A 56 -5.59 13.89 -5.65
CA GLY A 56 -6.54 14.44 -4.69
C GLY A 56 -7.50 13.38 -4.12
N CYS A 57 -8.09 12.55 -4.99
CA CYS A 57 -8.98 11.49 -4.55
C CYS A 57 -8.26 10.41 -3.72
N ALA A 58 -7.02 10.07 -4.07
CA ALA A 58 -6.23 9.13 -3.28
C ALA A 58 -5.90 9.66 -1.88
N GLU A 59 -5.51 10.94 -1.75
CA GLU A 59 -5.23 11.54 -0.45
C GLU A 59 -6.48 11.56 0.46
N ILE A 60 -7.65 11.79 -0.11
CA ILE A 60 -8.93 11.77 0.63
C ILE A 60 -9.24 10.35 1.12
N GLU A 61 -9.13 9.35 0.25
CA GLU A 61 -9.38 7.94 0.59
C GLU A 61 -8.37 7.42 1.62
N GLU A 62 -7.09 7.77 1.51
CA GLU A 62 -6.08 7.42 2.51
C GLU A 62 -6.37 8.06 3.87
N LYS A 63 -6.82 9.32 3.91
CA LYS A 63 -7.25 9.97 5.15
C LYS A 63 -8.48 9.31 5.74
N ARG A 64 -9.41 8.83 4.90
CA ARG A 64 -10.61 8.11 5.33
C ARG A 64 -10.26 6.74 5.93
N ASN A 65 -9.36 5.98 5.31
CA ASN A 65 -8.94 4.65 5.77
C ASN A 65 -7.96 4.67 6.95
N LYS A 66 -7.38 5.83 7.28
CA LYS A 66 -6.55 6.01 8.49
C LYS A 66 -7.38 6.23 9.76
N ARG A 67 -8.70 6.41 9.66
CA ARG A 67 -9.61 6.47 10.82
C ARG A 67 -9.97 5.07 11.28
#